data_AF-A0A505HUF6-F1
#
_entry.id   AF-A0A505HUF6-F1
#
_cell.length_a   1.000
_cell.length_b   1.000
_cell.length_c   1.000
_cell.angle_alpha   90.00
_cell.angle_beta   90.00
_cell.angle_gamma   90.00
#
_symmetry.space_group_name_H-M   'P 1'
#
loop_
_entity.id
_entity.type
_entity.pdbx_description
1 polymer ?
#
loop_
_entity_poly.entity_id
_entity_poly.type
_entity_poly.pdbx_seq_one_letter_code
_entity_poly.pdbx_strand_id
1 'polypeptide(L)'
;MLSNALIWIISKIINFITSGDGITPGDFENPRGQRPCFGTTQEELLARWKRLDIELRAWYDTVPRSFTPCARSRLFLSNAVPIPRTASAPAAANVATNTTSTDTIDAIIFTVPMCAVTMQTYHMARVLLLTNMPQESTAIRSTARLRSYRRIAELAVRHAREICGISLGGLPDAILPHTVQPLFVAGQCFEQDSERQLVVGLLQQVECDSGWATKYRIQDLQRQWAETRVG
;
A
#
# COMPACT_ATOMS: atom_id res chain seq x y z
N MET A 1 22.11 3.76 -5.43
CA MET A 1 22.02 4.74 -4.32
C MET A 1 20.58 5.17 -4.02
N LEU A 2 19.74 5.43 -5.02
CA LEU A 2 18.34 5.85 -4.80
C LEU A 2 17.46 4.81 -4.07
N SER A 3 17.53 3.52 -4.45
CA SER A 3 16.81 2.47 -3.72
C SER A 3 17.26 2.37 -2.26
N ASN A 4 18.55 2.55 -1.97
CA ASN A 4 19.06 2.55 -0.59
C ASN A 4 18.52 3.73 0.23
N ALA A 5 18.39 4.91 -0.40
CA ALA A 5 17.76 6.06 0.24
C ALA A 5 16.30 5.79 0.59
N LEU A 6 15.55 5.13 -0.30
CA LEU A 6 14.16 4.72 -0.01
C LEU A 6 14.09 3.73 1.16
N ILE A 7 14.97 2.73 1.20
CA ILE A 7 15.03 1.78 2.33
C ILE A 7 15.27 2.53 3.65
N TRP A 8 16.16 3.52 3.65
CA TRP A 8 16.41 4.33 4.84
C TRP A 8 15.18 5.14 5.28
N ILE A 9 14.44 5.73 4.34
CA ILE A 9 13.17 6.43 4.62
C ILE A 9 12.15 5.44 5.19
N ILE A 10 12.05 4.23 4.63
CA ILE A 10 11.13 3.19 5.13
C ILE A 10 11.51 2.76 6.54
N SER A 11 12.78 2.57 6.86
CA SER A 11 13.20 2.27 8.22
C SER A 11 12.78 3.36 9.20
N LYS A 12 12.85 4.64 8.81
CA LYS A 12 12.34 5.74 9.63
C LYS A 12 10.82 5.69 9.80
N ILE A 13 10.07 5.31 8.76
CA ILE A 13 8.61 5.14 8.80
C ILE A 13 8.26 3.99 9.75
N ILE A 14 8.91 2.83 9.63
CA ILE A 14 8.70 1.70 10.53
C ILE A 14 9.00 2.09 11.97
N ASN A 15 10.14 2.75 12.21
CA ASN A 15 10.49 3.26 13.53
C ASN A 15 9.49 4.29 14.06
N PHE A 16 8.83 5.06 13.17
CA PHE A 16 7.78 5.99 13.57
C PHE A 16 6.53 5.23 14.02
N ILE A 17 6.11 4.22 13.27
CA ILE A 17 4.94 3.39 13.59
C ILE A 17 5.16 2.67 14.92
N THR A 18 6.30 2.00 15.10
CA THR A 18 6.60 1.25 16.34
C THR A 18 6.79 2.15 17.57
N SER A 19 7.20 3.41 17.38
CA SER A 19 7.28 4.38 18.48
C SER A 19 5.92 5.01 18.82
N GLY A 20 4.91 4.88 17.94
CA GLY A 20 3.60 5.49 18.08
C GLY A 20 2.61 4.67 18.92
N ASP A 21 2.84 3.37 19.10
CA ASP A 21 1.97 2.43 19.84
C ASP A 21 1.88 2.71 21.36
N GLY A 22 2.60 3.71 21.87
CA GLY A 22 2.60 4.09 23.29
C GLY A 22 1.53 5.09 23.71
N ILE A 23 0.58 5.48 22.84
CA ILE A 23 -0.38 6.55 23.15
C ILE A 23 -1.81 6.12 22.86
N THR A 24 -2.63 6.03 23.92
CA THR A 24 -4.05 5.73 23.82
C THR A 24 -4.89 7.00 23.56
N PRO A 25 -5.99 6.93 22.79
CA PRO A 25 -6.81 8.10 22.45
C PRO A 25 -7.31 8.91 23.65
N GLY A 26 -7.50 8.27 24.82
CA GLY A 26 -7.92 8.92 26.07
C GLY A 26 -6.84 9.74 26.78
N ASP A 27 -5.56 9.58 26.43
CA ASP A 27 -4.45 10.27 27.11
C ASP A 27 -4.41 11.79 26.82
N PHE A 28 -5.04 12.21 25.70
CA PHE A 28 -5.09 13.61 25.29
C PHE A 28 -6.32 14.38 25.77
N GLU A 29 -7.30 13.68 26.37
CA GLU A 29 -8.48 14.29 26.98
C GLU A 29 -8.17 14.97 28.33
N ASN A 30 -7.00 14.71 28.91
CA ASN A 30 -6.57 15.32 30.18
C ASN A 30 -6.12 16.80 30.02
N PRO A 31 -6.37 17.65 31.05
CA PRO A 31 -5.92 19.04 31.11
C PRO A 31 -4.40 19.18 30.90
N ARG A 32 -3.97 20.36 30.41
CA ARG A 32 -2.58 20.65 29.99
C ARG A 32 -1.47 20.33 31.02
N GLY A 33 -1.79 20.11 32.30
CA GLY A 33 -0.83 19.74 33.36
C GLY A 33 -0.92 18.29 33.87
N GLN A 34 -1.84 17.47 33.35
CA GLN A 34 -2.05 16.06 33.76
C GLN A 34 -1.85 15.08 32.59
N ARG A 35 -1.37 15.57 31.45
CA ARG A 35 -0.96 14.72 30.33
C ARG A 35 0.32 14.00 30.74
N PRO A 36 0.44 12.67 30.53
CA PRO A 36 1.63 11.93 30.89
C PRO A 36 2.87 12.57 30.24
N CYS A 37 3.86 12.91 31.07
CA CYS A 37 5.13 13.54 30.65
C CYS A 37 6.08 12.55 29.96
N PHE A 38 5.68 11.28 29.87
CA PHE A 38 6.37 10.22 29.14
C PHE A 38 5.54 9.85 27.92
N GLY A 39 5.81 10.52 26.81
CA GLY A 39 5.14 10.29 25.53
C GLY A 39 5.43 11.42 24.55
N THR A 40 5.62 11.09 23.27
CA THR A 40 5.73 12.11 22.21
C THR A 40 4.40 12.84 22.10
N THR A 41 4.37 14.17 22.11
CA THR A 41 3.08 14.89 22.02
C THR A 41 2.40 14.63 20.67
N GLN A 42 1.07 14.72 20.59
CA GLN A 42 0.34 14.55 19.31
C GLN A 42 0.84 15.53 18.22
N GLU A 43 1.23 16.74 18.63
CA GLU A 43 1.79 17.75 17.75
C GLU A 43 3.18 17.33 17.23
N GLU A 44 4.01 16.72 18.07
CA GLU A 44 5.31 16.17 17.69
C GLU A 44 5.19 14.96 16.76
N LEU A 45 4.22 14.06 17.01
CA LEU A 45 3.92 12.94 16.12
C LEU A 45 3.50 13.44 14.74
N LEU A 46 2.60 14.42 14.69
CA LEU A 46 2.17 15.03 13.43
C LEU A 46 3.33 15.74 12.73
N ALA A 47 4.19 16.45 13.46
CA ALA A 47 5.37 17.10 12.89
C ALA A 47 6.39 16.09 12.36
N ARG A 48 6.56 14.94 13.02
CA ARG A 48 7.43 13.85 12.55
C ARG A 48 6.85 13.17 11.31
N TRP A 49 5.54 12.90 11.30
CA TRP A 49 4.83 12.38 10.14
C TRP A 49 4.97 13.31 8.93
N LYS A 50 4.74 14.62 9.10
CA LYS A 50 4.88 15.63 8.04
C LYS A 50 6.30 15.66 7.46
N ARG A 51 7.33 15.54 8.31
CA ARG A 51 8.72 15.44 7.86
C ARG A 51 8.97 14.20 7.01
N LEU A 52 8.44 13.04 7.41
CA LEU A 52 8.57 11.79 6.64
C LEU A 52 7.85 11.85 5.29
N ASP A 53 6.65 12.45 5.25
CA ASP A 53 5.91 12.65 3.99
C ASP A 53 6.68 13.58 3.03
N ILE A 54 7.26 14.68 3.53
CA ILE A 54 8.11 15.57 2.73
C ILE A 54 9.34 14.83 2.21
N GLU A 55 10.04 14.10 3.07
CA GLU A 55 11.26 13.36 2.70
C GLU A 55 10.96 12.29 1.63
N LEU A 56 9.87 11.55 1.78
CA LEU A 56 9.45 10.53 0.83
C LEU A 56 9.04 11.12 -0.53
N ARG A 57 8.37 12.28 -0.55
CA ARG A 57 8.03 13.00 -1.79
C ARG A 57 9.25 13.59 -2.46
N ALA A 58 10.13 14.24 -1.69
CA ALA A 58 11.39 14.75 -2.20
C ALA A 58 12.23 13.63 -2.83
N TRP A 59 12.27 12.44 -2.21
CA TRP A 59 12.87 11.27 -2.84
C TRP A 59 12.21 10.95 -4.18
N TYR A 60 10.88 10.85 -4.25
CA TYR A 60 10.14 10.54 -5.48
C TYR A 60 10.43 11.53 -6.62
N ASP A 61 10.52 12.82 -6.30
CA ASP A 61 10.79 13.89 -7.28
C ASP A 61 12.22 13.83 -7.86
N THR A 62 13.16 13.17 -7.16
CA THR A 62 14.55 13.00 -7.62
C THR A 62 14.76 11.75 -8.48
N VAL A 63 13.74 10.92 -8.66
CA VAL A 63 13.89 9.62 -9.30
C VAL A 63 14.03 9.75 -10.83
N PRO A 64 14.99 9.05 -11.47
CA PRO A 64 15.15 9.06 -12.93
C PRO A 64 13.97 8.46 -13.70
N ARG A 65 13.91 8.76 -15.00
CA ARG A 65 12.89 8.21 -15.93
C ARG A 65 12.87 6.67 -16.00
N SER A 66 13.93 5.96 -15.61
CA SER A 66 13.91 4.49 -15.55
C SER A 66 12.89 3.92 -14.55
N PHE A 67 12.42 4.74 -13.60
CA PHE A 67 11.39 4.39 -12.62
C PHE A 67 10.00 4.86 -13.04
N THR A 68 9.82 5.35 -14.25
CA THR A 68 8.47 5.53 -14.81
C THR A 68 8.03 4.24 -15.49
N PRO A 69 6.74 3.85 -15.34
CA PRO A 69 6.18 2.73 -16.10
C PRO A 69 6.39 2.94 -17.60
N CYS A 70 6.75 1.89 -18.33
CA CYS A 70 6.82 1.94 -19.79
C CYS A 70 5.46 1.68 -20.44
N ALA A 71 4.55 0.98 -19.75
CA ALA A 71 3.18 0.75 -20.21
C ALA A 71 2.22 0.53 -19.03
N ARG A 72 0.94 0.83 -19.26
CA ARG A 72 -0.17 0.51 -18.36
C ARG A 72 -1.27 -0.17 -19.18
N SER A 73 -1.73 -1.32 -18.74
CA SER A 73 -2.81 -2.08 -19.39
C SER A 73 -3.97 -2.26 -18.42
N ARG A 74 -5.16 -1.79 -18.80
CA ARG A 74 -6.35 -1.93 -17.96
C ARG A 74 -6.90 -3.35 -18.04
N LEU A 75 -7.05 -3.99 -16.90
CA LEU A 75 -7.60 -5.33 -16.73
C LEU A 75 -8.89 -5.26 -15.91
N PHE A 76 -9.80 -6.20 -16.13
CA PHE A 76 -10.94 -6.42 -15.23
C PHE A 76 -10.48 -7.23 -14.03
N LEU A 77 -10.91 -6.88 -12.81
CA LEU A 77 -10.58 -7.62 -11.60
C LEU A 77 -11.02 -9.09 -11.66
N SER A 78 -12.15 -9.38 -12.34
CA SER A 78 -12.62 -10.75 -12.59
C SER A 78 -11.67 -11.58 -13.44
N ASN A 79 -10.88 -10.92 -14.31
CA ASN A 79 -9.99 -11.54 -15.28
C ASN A 79 -8.51 -11.27 -14.93
N ALA A 80 -8.24 -10.60 -13.82
CA ALA A 80 -6.90 -10.32 -13.33
C ALA A 80 -6.31 -11.58 -12.68
N VAL A 81 -6.32 -12.67 -13.42
CA VAL A 81 -5.53 -13.86 -13.11
C VAL A 81 -4.11 -13.55 -13.57
N PRO A 82 -3.09 -13.76 -12.73
CA PRO A 82 -1.72 -13.60 -13.19
C PRO A 82 -1.44 -14.58 -14.32
N ILE A 83 -1.03 -14.05 -15.46
CA ILE A 83 -0.80 -14.81 -16.68
C ILE A 83 0.29 -15.86 -16.40
N PRO A 84 0.00 -17.18 -16.46
CA PRO A 84 1.03 -18.20 -16.39
C PRO A 84 1.93 -18.08 -17.62
N ARG A 85 3.26 -17.98 -17.43
CA ARG A 85 4.25 -17.79 -18.50
C ARG A 85 4.37 -18.95 -19.50
N THR A 86 3.53 -19.97 -19.42
CA THR A 86 3.56 -21.18 -20.28
C THR A 86 2.40 -21.31 -21.25
N ALA A 87 1.42 -20.42 -21.25
CA ALA A 87 0.30 -20.47 -22.20
C ALA A 87 0.38 -19.31 -23.21
N SER A 88 0.56 -19.65 -24.48
CA SER A 88 0.31 -18.75 -25.61
C SER A 88 -1.08 -18.12 -25.48
N ALA A 89 -1.12 -16.80 -25.56
CA ALA A 89 -2.32 -15.99 -25.37
C ALA A 89 -3.44 -16.36 -26.36
N PRO A 90 -4.69 -16.56 -25.92
CA PRO A 90 -5.83 -16.27 -26.76
C PRO A 90 -6.17 -14.78 -26.63
N ALA A 91 -6.31 -14.09 -27.76
CA ALA A 91 -6.84 -12.75 -27.83
C ALA A 91 -8.31 -12.77 -27.36
N ALA A 92 -8.58 -12.32 -26.13
CA ALA A 92 -9.95 -12.21 -25.63
C ALA A 92 -10.53 -10.83 -26.00
N ALA A 93 -11.60 -10.87 -26.79
CA ALA A 93 -12.36 -9.72 -27.26
C ALA A 93 -13.08 -8.98 -26.11
N ASN A 94 -13.05 -7.65 -26.17
CA ASN A 94 -13.69 -6.76 -25.20
C ASN A 94 -15.21 -6.72 -25.41
N VAL A 95 -15.97 -7.27 -24.46
CA VAL A 95 -17.41 -6.97 -24.31
C VAL A 95 -17.54 -5.78 -23.37
N ALA A 96 -17.95 -4.63 -23.92
CA ALA A 96 -18.17 -3.41 -23.16
C ALA A 96 -19.49 -3.50 -22.39
N THR A 97 -19.44 -3.91 -21.12
CA THR A 97 -20.50 -3.66 -20.14
C THR A 97 -20.20 -2.39 -19.38
N ASN A 98 -21.25 -1.63 -19.01
CA ASN A 98 -21.17 -0.35 -18.30
C ASN A 98 -20.25 -0.45 -17.08
N THR A 99 -19.02 0.03 -17.23
CA THR A 99 -17.92 -0.28 -16.32
C THR A 99 -17.81 0.81 -15.26
N THR A 100 -18.04 0.46 -13.99
CA THR A 100 -17.69 1.34 -12.89
C THR A 100 -16.18 1.24 -12.66
N SER A 101 -15.50 2.36 -12.45
CA SER A 101 -14.04 2.42 -12.25
C SER A 101 -13.50 1.57 -11.08
N THR A 102 -14.38 1.02 -10.25
CA THR A 102 -14.07 0.08 -9.16
C THR A 102 -13.62 -1.29 -9.67
N ASP A 103 -14.14 -1.74 -10.82
CA ASP A 103 -14.04 -3.14 -11.26
C ASP A 103 -12.80 -3.43 -12.10
N THR A 104 -11.97 -2.42 -12.36
CA THR A 104 -10.81 -2.50 -13.25
C THR A 104 -9.51 -2.15 -12.54
N ILE A 105 -8.44 -2.90 -12.77
CA ILE A 105 -7.09 -2.58 -12.27
C ILE A 105 -6.11 -2.44 -13.42
N ASP A 106 -5.15 -1.53 -13.30
CA ASP A 106 -4.10 -1.36 -14.30
C ASP A 106 -2.92 -2.30 -13.97
N ALA A 107 -2.52 -3.15 -14.91
CA ALA A 107 -1.22 -3.80 -14.90
C ALA A 107 -0.15 -2.78 -15.33
N ILE A 108 0.90 -2.63 -14.52
CA ILE A 108 1.89 -1.57 -14.64
C ILE A 108 3.23 -2.21 -14.99
N ILE A 109 3.71 -1.94 -16.20
CA ILE A 109 4.89 -2.59 -16.77
C ILE A 109 6.08 -1.64 -16.68
N PHE A 110 7.23 -2.16 -16.28
CA PHE A 110 8.49 -1.42 -16.22
C PHE A 110 9.53 -2.10 -17.10
N THR A 111 10.38 -1.28 -17.72
CA THR A 111 11.52 -1.79 -18.51
C THR A 111 12.56 -2.47 -17.61
N VAL A 112 12.75 -1.95 -16.39
CA VAL A 112 13.77 -2.46 -15.45
C VAL A 112 13.07 -3.04 -14.21
N PRO A 113 13.14 -4.36 -13.98
CA PRO A 113 12.46 -5.02 -12.85
C PRO A 113 12.82 -4.45 -11.47
N MET A 114 14.09 -4.09 -11.26
CA MET A 114 14.52 -3.45 -10.01
C MET A 114 13.87 -2.08 -9.77
N CYS A 115 13.57 -1.34 -10.85
CA CYS A 115 12.85 -0.08 -10.75
C CYS A 115 11.38 -0.32 -10.39
N ALA A 116 10.75 -1.35 -10.97
CA ALA A 116 9.39 -1.77 -10.58
C ALA A 116 9.29 -2.08 -9.09
N VAL A 117 10.17 -2.96 -8.56
CA VAL A 117 10.14 -3.32 -7.13
C VAL A 117 10.45 -2.12 -6.24
N THR A 118 11.38 -1.25 -6.64
CA THR A 118 11.63 -0.02 -5.89
C THR A 118 10.39 0.88 -5.85
N MET A 119 9.68 1.04 -6.97
CA MET A 119 8.44 1.81 -7.03
C MET A 119 7.30 1.16 -6.24
N GLN A 120 7.21 -0.18 -6.26
CA GLN A 120 6.28 -0.93 -5.44
C GLN A 120 6.54 -0.71 -3.94
N THR A 121 7.81 -0.69 -3.56
CA THR A 121 8.25 -0.39 -2.20
C THR A 121 7.94 1.07 -1.82
N TYR A 122 8.07 2.01 -2.75
CA TYR A 122 7.63 3.40 -2.53
C TYR A 122 6.13 3.48 -2.26
N HIS A 123 5.30 2.79 -3.05
CA HIS A 123 3.85 2.75 -2.81
C HIS A 123 3.51 2.11 -1.46
N MET A 124 4.24 1.07 -1.04
CA MET A 124 4.12 0.51 0.31
C MET A 124 4.44 1.56 1.39
N ALA A 125 5.53 2.31 1.23
CA ALA A 125 5.90 3.38 2.17
C ALA A 125 4.80 4.45 2.27
N ARG A 126 4.19 4.81 1.13
CA ARG A 126 3.05 5.74 1.08
C ARG A 126 1.84 5.21 1.82
N VAL A 127 1.50 3.93 1.63
CA VAL A 127 0.40 3.28 2.36
C VAL A 127 0.67 3.34 3.87
N LEU A 128 1.85 2.90 4.31
CA LEU A 128 2.22 2.86 5.73
C LEU A 128 2.14 4.25 6.39
N LEU A 129 2.60 5.30 5.71
CA LEU A 129 2.46 6.67 6.23
C LEU A 129 1.00 7.09 6.29
N LEU A 130 0.21 6.89 5.23
CA LEU A 130 -1.18 7.34 5.18
C LEU A 130 -2.05 6.65 6.24
N THR A 131 -1.88 5.35 6.45
CA THR A 131 -2.64 4.59 7.45
C THR A 131 -2.26 4.94 8.88
N ASN A 132 -1.04 5.46 9.10
CA ASN A 132 -0.54 5.89 10.41
C ASN A 132 -0.50 7.42 10.56
N MET A 133 -1.35 8.15 9.84
CA MET A 133 -1.43 9.61 9.97
C MET A 133 -2.03 10.00 11.34
N PRO A 134 -1.30 10.76 12.19
CA PRO A 134 -1.82 11.25 13.45
C PRO A 134 -3.00 12.20 13.26
N GLN A 135 -3.89 12.26 14.25
CA GLN A 135 -5.05 13.14 14.19
C GLN A 135 -4.65 14.62 14.21
N GLU A 136 -5.22 15.43 13.33
CA GLU A 136 -5.19 16.88 13.48
C GLU A 136 -6.20 17.29 14.56
N SER A 137 -5.79 18.18 15.47
CA SER A 137 -6.49 18.55 16.70
C SER A 137 -8.00 18.77 16.53
N THR A 138 -8.78 18.39 17.54
CA THR A 138 -10.27 18.35 17.62
C THR A 138 -11.02 19.66 17.31
N ALA A 139 -10.32 20.75 17.00
CA ALA A 139 -10.90 22.04 16.63
C ALA A 139 -11.55 22.04 15.22
N ILE A 140 -11.31 21.03 14.38
CA ILE A 140 -11.90 20.94 13.05
C ILE A 140 -13.33 20.39 13.12
N ARG A 141 -14.28 21.18 12.61
CA ARG A 141 -15.72 20.88 12.42
C ARG A 141 -15.89 19.43 11.92
N SER A 142 -16.73 18.63 12.58
CA SER A 142 -16.84 17.16 12.43
C SER A 142 -16.94 16.66 10.98
N THR A 143 -17.60 17.41 10.09
CA THR A 143 -17.76 17.05 8.67
C THR A 143 -16.48 17.17 7.84
N ALA A 144 -15.61 18.15 8.14
CA ALA A 144 -14.34 18.32 7.44
C ALA A 144 -13.35 17.21 7.81
N ARG A 145 -13.41 16.74 9.06
CA ARG A 145 -12.63 15.60 9.56
C ARG A 145 -13.02 14.28 8.89
N LEU A 146 -14.32 13.97 8.79
CA LEU A 146 -14.75 12.76 8.07
C LEU A 146 -14.30 12.76 6.60
N ARG A 147 -14.32 13.92 5.95
CA ARG A 147 -13.82 14.08 4.57
C ARG A 147 -12.31 13.87 4.47
N SER A 148 -11.51 14.38 5.43
CA SER A 148 -10.06 14.18 5.42
C SER A 148 -9.70 12.70 5.57
N TYR A 149 -10.36 11.99 6.49
CA TYR A 149 -10.17 10.54 6.65
C TYR A 149 -10.50 9.75 5.40
N ARG A 150 -11.68 9.99 4.80
CA ARG A 150 -12.06 9.31 3.56
C ARG A 150 -11.04 9.56 2.45
N ARG A 151 -10.57 10.81 2.31
CA ARG A 151 -9.54 11.15 1.33
C ARG A 151 -8.22 10.41 1.59
N ILE A 152 -7.80 10.28 2.85
CA ILE A 152 -6.58 9.55 3.22
C ILE A 152 -6.74 8.06 2.92
N ALA A 153 -7.88 7.47 3.28
CA ALA A 153 -8.20 6.07 2.99
C ALA A 153 -8.20 5.80 1.47
N GLU A 154 -8.88 6.65 0.69
CA GLU A 154 -8.88 6.58 -0.78
C GLU A 154 -7.46 6.69 -1.38
N LEU A 155 -6.62 7.57 -0.82
CA LEU A 155 -5.22 7.68 -1.24
C LEU A 155 -4.42 6.40 -0.94
N ALA A 156 -4.63 5.80 0.23
CA ALA A 156 -3.98 4.54 0.61
C ALA A 156 -4.40 3.41 -0.34
N VAL A 157 -5.71 3.28 -0.62
CA VAL A 157 -6.24 2.31 -1.59
C VAL A 157 -5.66 2.53 -2.99
N ARG A 158 -5.52 3.79 -3.46
CA ARG A 158 -4.88 4.06 -4.74
C ARG A 158 -3.44 3.56 -4.79
N HIS A 159 -2.65 3.77 -3.74
CA HIS A 159 -1.29 3.22 -3.68
C HIS A 159 -1.27 1.69 -3.55
N ALA A 160 -2.22 1.08 -2.84
CA ALA A 160 -2.39 -0.36 -2.79
C ALA A 160 -2.71 -0.96 -4.18
N ARG A 161 -3.52 -0.29 -5.00
CA ARG A 161 -3.78 -0.71 -6.39
C ARG A 161 -2.54 -0.58 -7.26
N GLU A 162 -1.72 0.47 -7.10
CA GLU A 162 -0.44 0.57 -7.81
C GLU A 162 0.51 -0.58 -7.43
N ILE A 163 0.54 -1.01 -6.16
CA ILE A 163 1.32 -2.18 -5.74
C ILE A 163 0.90 -3.44 -6.50
N CYS A 164 -0.40 -3.73 -6.52
CA CYS A 164 -0.94 -4.90 -7.22
C CYS A 164 -0.73 -4.79 -8.73
N GLY A 165 -0.91 -3.60 -9.28
CA GLY A 165 -0.67 -3.31 -10.69
C GLY A 165 0.77 -3.59 -11.13
N ILE A 166 1.76 -3.24 -10.29
CA ILE A 166 3.17 -3.56 -10.56
C ILE A 166 3.39 -5.07 -10.57
N SER A 167 2.80 -5.82 -9.64
CA SER A 167 2.90 -7.30 -9.64
C SER A 167 2.23 -7.92 -10.86
N LEU A 168 1.10 -7.37 -11.32
CA LEU A 168 0.43 -7.78 -12.56
C LEU A 168 1.25 -7.46 -13.82
N GLY A 169 2.25 -6.57 -13.74
CA GLY A 169 3.12 -6.19 -14.85
C GLY A 169 4.11 -7.26 -15.31
N GLY A 170 4.16 -8.42 -14.63
CA GLY A 170 5.00 -9.55 -15.02
C GLY A 170 6.45 -9.41 -14.56
N LEU A 171 6.69 -9.52 -13.24
CA LEU A 171 8.02 -9.45 -12.65
C LEU A 171 8.77 -10.80 -12.76
N PRO A 172 10.10 -10.82 -13.01
CA PRO A 172 10.88 -12.06 -13.01
C PRO A 172 10.93 -12.76 -11.64
N ASP A 173 11.07 -14.08 -11.63
CA ASP A 173 11.03 -14.92 -10.42
C ASP A 173 12.01 -14.51 -9.34
N ALA A 174 13.21 -14.12 -9.76
CA ALA A 174 14.30 -13.71 -8.87
C ALA A 174 13.95 -12.50 -7.99
N ILE A 175 12.94 -11.70 -8.37
CA ILE A 175 12.53 -10.50 -7.63
C ILE A 175 11.15 -10.64 -6.96
N LEU A 176 10.39 -11.69 -7.26
CA LEU A 176 9.06 -11.93 -6.67
C LEU A 176 9.06 -11.95 -5.13
N PRO A 177 10.06 -12.52 -4.43
CA PRO A 177 10.10 -12.46 -2.96
C PRO A 177 10.04 -11.05 -2.38
N HIS A 178 10.57 -10.04 -3.09
CA HIS A 178 10.54 -8.65 -2.65
C HIS A 178 9.13 -8.02 -2.69
N THR A 179 8.20 -8.64 -3.41
CA THR A 179 6.82 -8.14 -3.58
C THR A 179 5.89 -8.59 -2.45
N VAL A 180 6.27 -9.59 -1.66
CA VAL A 180 5.42 -10.22 -0.62
C VAL A 180 4.97 -9.21 0.42
N GLN A 181 5.89 -8.42 0.98
CA GLN A 181 5.56 -7.43 2.00
C GLN A 181 4.70 -6.28 1.44
N PRO A 182 5.02 -5.68 0.27
CA PRO A 182 4.13 -4.72 -0.39
C PRO A 182 2.72 -5.28 -0.64
N LEU A 183 2.60 -6.50 -1.18
CA LEU A 183 1.30 -7.13 -1.46
C LEU A 183 0.49 -7.35 -0.18
N PHE A 184 1.13 -7.79 0.90
CA PHE A 184 0.47 -7.91 2.20
C PHE A 184 -0.08 -6.55 2.66
N VAL A 185 0.74 -5.49 2.65
CA VAL A 185 0.33 -4.13 3.03
C VAL A 185 -0.81 -3.62 2.14
N ALA A 186 -0.78 -3.90 0.83
CA ALA A 186 -1.86 -3.57 -0.08
C ALA A 186 -3.17 -4.28 0.30
N GLY A 187 -3.10 -5.57 0.62
CA GLY A 187 -4.24 -6.38 1.06
C GLY A 187 -4.94 -5.84 2.31
N GLN A 188 -4.20 -5.22 3.23
CA GLN A 188 -4.76 -4.59 4.42
C GLN A 188 -5.61 -3.34 4.11
N CYS A 189 -5.43 -2.73 2.93
CA CYS A 189 -6.19 -1.55 2.52
C CYS A 189 -7.51 -1.88 1.80
N PHE A 190 -7.70 -3.13 1.36
CA PHE A 190 -8.83 -3.48 0.50
C PHE A 190 -10.08 -3.87 1.28
N GLU A 191 -11.20 -3.25 0.92
CA GLU A 191 -12.53 -3.55 1.44
C GLU A 191 -13.31 -4.49 0.52
N GLN A 192 -13.09 -4.37 -0.80
CA GLN A 192 -13.82 -5.12 -1.82
C GLN A 192 -13.26 -6.54 -1.98
N ASP A 193 -14.15 -7.53 -2.06
CA ASP A 193 -13.77 -8.94 -2.16
C ASP A 193 -12.98 -9.25 -3.44
N SER A 194 -13.25 -8.55 -4.54
CA SER A 194 -12.51 -8.68 -5.80
C SER A 194 -11.04 -8.27 -5.67
N GLU A 195 -10.75 -7.15 -5.00
CA GLU A 195 -9.37 -6.70 -4.73
C GLU A 195 -8.67 -7.60 -3.71
N ARG A 196 -9.41 -8.10 -2.70
CA ARG A 196 -8.88 -9.07 -1.73
C ARG A 196 -8.48 -10.39 -2.41
N GLN A 197 -9.33 -10.91 -3.29
CA GLN A 197 -9.03 -12.10 -4.09
C GLN A 197 -7.83 -11.89 -5.01
N LEU A 198 -7.71 -10.71 -5.62
CA LEU A 198 -6.54 -10.37 -6.43
C LEU A 198 -5.25 -10.46 -5.62
N VAL A 199 -5.18 -9.86 -4.43
CA VAL A 199 -3.96 -9.93 -3.60
C VAL A 199 -3.63 -11.36 -3.19
N VAL A 200 -4.64 -12.17 -2.84
CA VAL A 200 -4.44 -13.58 -2.53
C VAL A 200 -3.85 -14.32 -3.74
N GLY A 201 -4.40 -14.10 -4.93
CA GLY A 201 -3.90 -14.70 -6.17
C GLY A 201 -2.45 -14.28 -6.47
N LEU A 202 -2.11 -13.00 -6.30
CA LEU A 202 -0.74 -12.50 -6.49
C LEU A 202 0.23 -13.12 -5.47
N LEU A 203 -0.15 -13.24 -4.20
CA LEU A 203 0.69 -13.89 -3.18
C LEU A 203 0.89 -15.38 -3.48
N GLN A 204 -0.18 -16.10 -3.86
CA GLN A 204 -0.09 -17.50 -4.28
C GLN A 204 0.84 -17.67 -5.48
N GLN A 205 0.77 -16.77 -6.46
CA GLN A 205 1.67 -16.80 -7.61
C GLN A 205 3.14 -16.63 -7.19
N VAL A 206 3.43 -15.70 -6.27
CA VAL A 206 4.80 -15.54 -5.74
C VAL A 206 5.31 -16.84 -5.13
N GLU A 207 4.49 -17.55 -4.36
CA GLU A 207 4.86 -18.85 -3.77
C GLU A 207 5.06 -19.93 -4.85
N CYS A 208 4.19 -19.99 -5.86
CA CYS A 208 4.33 -20.93 -6.97
C CYS A 208 5.58 -20.69 -7.82
N ASP A 209 5.89 -19.44 -8.15
CA ASP A 209 6.94 -19.07 -9.09
C ASP A 209 8.34 -18.97 -8.43
N SER A 210 8.40 -18.57 -7.15
CA SER A 210 9.68 -18.36 -6.43
C SER A 210 9.97 -19.38 -5.32
N GLY A 211 8.97 -20.17 -4.90
CA GLY A 211 9.07 -21.06 -3.74
C GLY A 211 9.05 -20.33 -2.39
N TRP A 212 8.89 -19.00 -2.37
CA TRP A 212 8.82 -18.22 -1.13
C TRP A 212 7.47 -18.44 -0.45
N ALA A 213 7.47 -18.89 0.80
CA ALA A 213 6.22 -19.12 1.53
C ALA A 213 5.42 -17.82 1.71
N THR A 214 4.15 -17.83 1.30
CA THR A 214 3.22 -16.69 1.43
C THR A 214 1.93 -17.06 2.16
N LYS A 215 1.63 -18.35 2.30
CA LYS A 215 0.43 -18.87 2.97
C LYS A 215 0.12 -18.22 4.32
N TYR A 216 1.13 -17.95 5.15
CA TYR A 216 0.95 -17.31 6.46
C TYR A 216 0.41 -15.87 6.32
N ARG A 217 0.90 -15.08 5.35
CA ARG A 217 0.40 -13.73 5.05
C ARG A 217 -1.04 -13.76 4.55
N ILE A 218 -1.37 -14.74 3.72
CA ILE A 218 -2.74 -14.94 3.22
C ILE A 218 -3.69 -15.23 4.39
N GLN A 219 -3.30 -16.12 5.31
CA GLN A 219 -4.10 -16.44 6.50
C GLN A 219 -4.28 -15.22 7.41
N ASP A 220 -3.22 -14.43 7.62
CA ASP A 220 -3.31 -13.20 8.41
C ASP A 220 -4.26 -12.17 7.79
N LEU A 221 -4.23 -11.99 6.47
CA LEU A 221 -5.17 -11.11 5.75
C LEU A 221 -6.61 -11.58 5.90
N GLN A 222 -6.85 -12.89 5.70
CA GLN A 222 -8.19 -13.48 5.83
C GLN A 222 -8.75 -13.29 7.25
N ARG A 223 -7.91 -13.45 8.28
CA ARG A 223 -8.28 -13.19 9.67
C ARG A 223 -8.68 -11.73 9.88
N GLN A 224 -7.85 -10.77 9.42
CA GLN A 224 -8.13 -9.33 9.55
C GLN A 224 -9.43 -8.94 8.84
N TRP A 225 -9.66 -9.43 7.62
CA TRP A 225 -10.87 -9.13 6.86
C TRP A 225 -12.14 -9.73 7.49
N ALA A 226 -12.03 -10.87 8.18
CA ALA A 226 -13.14 -11.47 8.92
C ALA A 226 -13.51 -10.63 10.15
N GLU A 227 -12.52 -10.11 10.89
CA GLU A 227 -12.75 -9.23 12.04
C GLU A 227 -13.49 -7.94 11.64
N THR A 228 -13.12 -7.34 10.51
CA THR A 228 -13.76 -6.11 10.01
C THR A 228 -15.23 -6.31 9.58
N ARG A 229 -15.67 -7.55 9.31
CA ARG A 229 -17.07 -7.84 8.92
C ARG A 229 -18.02 -8.01 10.10
N VAL A 230 -17.49 -8.21 11.31
CA VAL A 230 -18.27 -8.52 12.51
C VAL A 230 -18.49 -7.28 13.40
N GLY A 231 -17.66 -6.25 13.27
CA GLY A 231 -17.78 -4.96 13.98
C GLY A 231 -18.58 -3.92 13.22
#